data_AF-A0A9D9N6Z0-F1
#
_entry.id   AF-A0A9D9N6Z0-F1
#
_cell.length_a   1.000
_cell.length_b   1.000
_cell.length_c   1.000
_cell.angle_alpha   90.00
_cell.angle_beta   90.00
_cell.angle_gamma   90.00
#
_symmetry.space_group_name_H-M   'P 1'
#
loop_
_entity.id
_entity.type
_entity.pdbx_description
1 polymer ?
#
loop_
_entity_poly.entity_id
_entity_poly.type
_entity_poly.pdbx_seq_one_letter_code
_entity_poly.pdbx_strand_id
1 'polypeptide(L)'
;MDNKLQEQEEIEIFEQCLPQFLQDDINALVEGERTNSTLLDCLYCEVQASINVAFYGGMITEKEADFLRKKYLGLERQRQD
;
A
#
# COMPACT_ATOMS: atom_id res chain seq x y z
N MET A 1 12.52 25.56 -0.81
CA MET A 1 12.13 24.70 -1.94
C MET A 1 11.30 23.60 -1.32
N ASP A 2 10.02 23.60 -1.64
CA ASP A 2 8.94 23.19 -0.76
C ASP A 2 8.91 21.68 -0.49
N ASN A 3 9.15 21.30 0.78
CA ASN A 3 9.19 19.93 1.28
C ASN A 3 7.94 19.10 0.88
N LYS A 4 6.80 19.76 0.65
CA LYS A 4 5.55 19.14 0.19
C LYS A 4 5.60 18.62 -1.25
N LEU A 5 6.34 19.30 -2.14
CA LEU A 5 6.44 18.89 -3.54
C LEU A 5 7.28 17.61 -3.66
N GLN A 6 8.37 17.54 -2.90
CA GLN A 6 9.24 16.35 -2.84
C GLN A 6 8.50 15.14 -2.24
N GLU A 7 7.66 15.35 -1.23
CA GLU A 7 6.87 14.29 -0.60
C GLU A 7 5.78 13.73 -1.54
N GLN A 8 5.16 14.59 -2.36
CA GLN A 8 4.18 14.17 -3.38
C GLN A 8 4.83 13.41 -4.55
N GLU A 9 6.00 13.83 -5.02
CA GLU A 9 6.76 13.13 -6.07
C GLU A 9 7.24 11.75 -5.57
N GLU A 10 7.69 11.65 -4.32
CA GLU A 10 8.13 10.39 -3.71
C GLU A 10 6.97 9.38 -3.58
N ILE A 11 5.77 9.88 -3.25
CA ILE A 11 4.53 9.10 -3.19
C ILE A 11 4.15 8.52 -4.56
N GLU A 12 4.25 9.31 -5.64
CA GLU A 12 3.96 8.81 -7.00
C GLU A 12 5.00 7.77 -7.47
N ILE A 13 6.25 7.84 -6.98
CA ILE A 13 7.29 6.86 -7.30
C ILE A 13 7.02 5.51 -6.62
N PHE A 14 6.55 5.52 -5.37
CA PHE A 14 6.28 4.31 -4.60
C PHE A 14 5.26 3.38 -5.26
N GLU A 15 4.39 3.91 -6.12
CA GLU A 15 3.39 3.12 -6.84
C GLU A 15 3.85 2.66 -8.22
N GLN A 16 4.95 3.21 -8.76
CA GLN A 16 5.46 2.86 -10.09
C GLN A 16 6.36 1.63 -10.10
N CYS A 17 6.92 1.25 -8.95
CA CYS A 17 7.93 0.19 -8.83
C CYS A 17 7.48 -1.00 -7.98
N LEU A 18 6.17 -1.18 -7.78
CA LEU A 18 5.65 -2.28 -6.96
C LEU A 18 5.89 -3.64 -7.63
N PRO A 19 6.21 -4.69 -6.86
CA PRO A 19 6.16 -6.06 -7.35
C PRO A 19 4.77 -6.39 -7.91
N GLN A 20 4.73 -7.11 -9.03
CA GLN A 20 3.48 -7.38 -9.74
C GLN A 20 2.39 -8.00 -8.85
N PHE A 21 2.75 -8.96 -7.99
CA PHE A 21 1.78 -9.59 -7.09
C PHE A 21 1.12 -8.59 -6.13
N LEU A 22 1.90 -7.65 -5.59
CA LEU A 22 1.39 -6.63 -4.68
C LEU A 22 0.49 -5.63 -5.44
N GLN A 23 0.87 -5.28 -6.66
CA GLN A 23 0.04 -4.43 -7.52
C GLN A 23 -1.29 -5.11 -7.87
N ASP A 24 -1.29 -6.41 -8.14
CA ASP A 24 -2.48 -7.19 -8.49
C ASP A 24 -3.45 -7.25 -7.30
N ASP A 25 -2.96 -7.51 -6.09
CA ASP A 25 -3.80 -7.55 -4.88
C ASP A 25 -4.39 -6.17 -4.54
N ILE A 26 -3.60 -5.10 -4.70
CA ILE A 26 -4.08 -3.72 -4.54
C ILE A 26 -5.21 -3.44 -5.54
N ASN A 27 -5.02 -3.81 -6.81
CA ASN A 27 -6.03 -3.63 -7.84
C ASN A 27 -7.31 -4.43 -7.52
N ALA A 28 -7.17 -5.65 -7.00
CA ALA A 28 -8.30 -6.46 -6.59
C ALA A 28 -9.08 -5.84 -5.43
N LEU A 29 -8.41 -5.27 -4.43
CA LEU A 29 -9.05 -4.53 -3.35
C LEU A 29 -9.81 -3.30 -3.86
N VAL A 30 -9.15 -2.45 -4.67
CA VAL A 30 -9.76 -1.24 -5.25
C VAL A 30 -10.99 -1.57 -6.10
N GLU A 31 -10.89 -2.62 -6.92
CA GLU A 31 -12.03 -3.10 -7.71
C GLU A 31 -13.14 -3.68 -6.83
N GLY A 32 -12.77 -4.40 -5.76
CA GLY A 32 -13.69 -4.89 -4.75
C GLY A 32 -14.47 -3.76 -4.07
N GLU A 33 -13.80 -2.66 -3.73
CA GLU A 33 -14.44 -1.46 -3.14
C GLU A 33 -15.39 -0.82 -4.14
N ARG A 34 -14.94 -0.63 -5.39
CA ARG A 34 -15.73 -0.05 -6.49
C ARG A 34 -17.01 -0.85 -6.76
N THR A 35 -16.96 -2.17 -6.61
CA THR A 35 -18.07 -3.09 -6.90
C THR A 35 -18.90 -3.49 -5.69
N ASN A 36 -18.55 -3.01 -4.48
CA ASN A 36 -19.15 -3.47 -3.21
C ASN A 36 -19.08 -5.00 -3.05
N SER A 37 -17.90 -5.57 -3.33
CA SER A 37 -17.64 -7.00 -3.19
C SER A 37 -17.96 -7.48 -1.77
N THR A 38 -18.53 -8.68 -1.66
CA THR A 38 -18.73 -9.34 -0.36
C THR A 38 -17.45 -9.93 0.23
N LEU A 39 -16.32 -9.80 -0.48
CA LEU A 39 -15.01 -10.35 -0.09
C LEU A 39 -14.00 -9.27 0.32
N LEU A 40 -14.47 -8.06 0.65
CA LEU A 40 -13.59 -6.93 1.01
C LEU A 40 -12.67 -7.24 2.19
N ASP A 41 -13.15 -7.99 3.18
CA ASP A 41 -12.34 -8.44 4.32
C ASP A 41 -11.19 -9.36 3.89
N CYS A 42 -11.46 -10.26 2.95
CA CYS A 42 -10.46 -11.15 2.38
C CYS A 42 -9.45 -10.35 1.56
N LEU A 43 -9.90 -9.49 0.66
CA LEU A 43 -9.04 -8.65 -0.19
C LEU A 43 -8.14 -7.73 0.65
N TYR A 44 -8.67 -7.17 1.74
CA TYR A 44 -7.89 -6.41 2.70
C TYR A 44 -6.75 -7.23 3.31
N CYS A 45 -7.05 -8.46 3.73
CA CYS A 45 -6.05 -9.36 4.31
C CYS A 45 -4.97 -9.75 3.29
N GLU A 46 -5.35 -10.00 2.03
CA GLU A 46 -4.40 -10.30 0.95
C GLU A 46 -3.44 -9.13 0.70
N VAL A 47 -3.94 -7.90 0.59
CA VAL A 47 -3.09 -6.71 0.43
C VAL A 47 -2.12 -6.56 1.61
N GLN A 48 -2.60 -6.71 2.85
CA GLN A 48 -1.72 -6.64 4.03
C GLN A 48 -0.65 -7.74 4.01
N ALA A 49 -0.99 -8.95 3.58
CA ALA A 49 -0.05 -10.05 3.45
C ALA A 49 0.99 -9.77 2.36
N SER A 50 0.57 -9.29 1.19
CA SER A 50 1.46 -8.95 0.07
C SER A 50 2.39 -7.78 0.39
N ILE A 51 1.92 -6.76 1.11
CA ILE A 51 2.80 -5.68 1.62
C ILE A 51 3.86 -6.27 2.55
N ASN A 52 3.48 -7.17 3.45
CA ASN A 52 4.43 -7.82 4.36
C ASN A 52 5.46 -8.68 3.60
N VAL A 53 5.02 -9.47 2.63
CA VAL A 53 5.92 -10.30 1.80
C VAL A 53 6.89 -9.42 1.01
N ALA A 54 6.43 -8.36 0.38
CA ALA A 54 7.28 -7.42 -0.36
C ALA A 54 8.30 -6.73 0.57
N PHE A 55 7.87 -6.30 1.76
CA PHE A 55 8.74 -5.64 2.73
C PHE A 55 9.82 -6.58 3.29
N TYR A 56 9.44 -7.75 3.82
CA TYR A 56 10.40 -8.72 4.36
C TYR A 56 11.27 -9.36 3.28
N GLY A 57 10.79 -9.39 2.03
CA GLY A 57 11.57 -9.77 0.85
C GLY A 57 12.54 -8.69 0.35
N GLY A 58 12.54 -7.49 0.95
CA GLY A 58 13.40 -6.37 0.55
C GLY A 58 13.04 -5.75 -0.80
N MET A 59 11.82 -5.96 -1.29
CA MET A 59 11.33 -5.42 -2.57
C MET A 59 10.78 -4.00 -2.42
N ILE A 60 10.33 -3.64 -1.22
CA ILE A 60 9.92 -2.29 -0.84
C ILE A 60 10.53 -1.93 0.51
N THR A 61 10.72 -0.63 0.73
CA THR A 61 11.18 -0.04 1.98
C THR A 61 10.08 0.00 3.03
N GLU A 62 10.47 0.27 4.27
CA GLU A 62 9.53 0.45 5.38
C GLU A 62 8.58 1.64 5.14
N LYS A 63 9.10 2.73 4.56
CA LYS A 63 8.34 3.93 4.23
C LYS A 63 7.31 3.67 3.13
N GLU A 64 7.68 2.91 2.10
CA GLU A 64 6.75 2.43 1.07
C GLU A 64 5.66 1.55 1.67
N ALA A 65 6.03 0.59 2.52
CA ALA A 65 5.06 -0.29 3.17
C ALA A 65 4.06 0.48 4.04
N ASP A 66 4.51 1.50 4.79
CA ASP A 66 3.63 2.39 5.54
C ASP A 66 2.70 3.21 4.68
N PHE A 67 3.25 3.79 3.62
CA PHE A 67 2.48 4.57 2.67
C PHE A 67 1.34 3.74 2.09
N LEU A 68 1.63 2.51 1.64
CA LEU A 68 0.63 1.60 1.08
C LEU A 68 -0.43 1.19 2.12
N ARG A 69 -0.03 0.87 3.35
CA ARG A 69 -0.97 0.55 4.44
C ARG A 69 -1.87 1.72 4.78
N LYS A 70 -1.32 2.93 4.82
CA LYS A 70 -2.09 4.15 5.06
C LYS A 70 -3.09 4.39 3.92
N LYS A 71 -2.63 4.33 2.67
CA LYS A 71 -3.41 4.67 1.48
C LYS A 71 -4.53 3.67 1.20
N TYR A 72 -4.20 2.37 1.23
CA TYR A 72 -5.11 1.32 0.78
C TYR A 72 -5.83 0.60 1.93
N LEU A 73 -5.27 0.61 3.14
CA LEU A 73 -5.82 -0.13 4.28
C LEU A 73 -6.31 0.79 5.42
N GLY A 74 -6.12 2.11 5.29
CA GLY A 74 -6.48 3.09 6.32
C GLY A 74 -5.70 2.92 7.63
N LEU A 75 -4.60 2.16 7.62
CA LEU A 75 -3.78 1.91 8.80
C LEU A 75 -2.78 3.05 8.98
N GLU A 76 -2.98 3.86 10.01
CA GLU A 76 -1.98 4.82 10.45
C GLU A 76 -1.09 4.20 11.53
N ARG A 77 0.22 4.23 11.30
CA ARG A 77 1.19 3.83 12.32
C ARG A 77 1.10 4.82 13.49
N GLN A 78 0.71 4.36 14.67
CA GLN A 78 0.73 5.23 15.85
C GLN A 78 2.18 5.56 16.20
N ARG A 79 2.52 6.85 16.24
CA ARG A 79 3.78 7.29 16.82
C ARG A 79 3.74 6.95 18.30
N GLN A 80 4.63 6.06 18.73
CA GLN A 80 4.95 5.95 20.15
C GLN A 80 5.90 7.10 20.47
N ASP A 81 5.32 8.21 20.94
CA ASP A 81 6.05 9.35 21.50
C ASP A 81 6.57 9.02 22.91
#